data_AF-A0A699XIM3-F1
#
_entry.id   AF-A0A699XIM3-F1
#
_cell.length_a   1.000
_cell.length_b   1.000
_cell.length_c   1.000
_cell.angle_alpha   90.00
_cell.angle_beta   90.00
_cell.angle_gamma   90.00
#
_symmetry.space_group_name_H-M   'P 1'
#
loop_
_entity.id
_entity.type
_entity.pdbx_description
1 polymer ?
#
loop_
_entity_poly.entity_id
_entity_poly.type
_entity_poly.pdbx_seq_one_letter_code
_entity_poly.pdbx_strand_id
1 'polypeptide(L)' 'LVVFDEAWAYLRDFFNDATFNGADWPAQHAKFAPYIAGARTPDEARRLTNLMIGELNASHSGMGPAPAASGTV' A
#
# COMPACT_ATOMS: atom_id res chain seq x y z
N LEU A 1 -8.15 -0.74 9.03
CA LEU A 1 -7.80 -0.70 7.60
C LEU A 1 -7.51 0.71 7.07
N VAL A 2 -7.95 1.78 7.74
CA VAL A 2 -7.79 3.20 7.32
C VAL A 2 -6.50 3.53 6.56
N VAL A 3 -5.31 3.22 7.10
CA VAL A 3 -4.02 3.53 6.44
C VAL A 3 -3.83 2.77 5.12
N PHE A 4 -4.26 1.52 5.05
CA PHE A 4 -4.21 0.73 3.82
C PHE A 4 -5.21 1.24 2.79
N ASP A 5 -6.43 1.57 3.22
CA ASP A 5 -7.46 2.11 2.34
C ASP A 5 -7.05 3.46 1.75
N GLU A 6 -6.38 4.31 2.54
CA GLU A 6 -5.81 5.57 2.08
C GLU A 6 -4.67 5.36 1.08
N ALA A 7 -3.74 4.44 1.35
CA ALA A 7 -2.66 4.12 0.42
C ALA A 7 -3.19 3.58 -0.92
N TRP A 8 -4.23 2.74 -0.85
CA TRP A 8 -4.92 2.23 -2.04
C TRP A 8 -5.67 3.34 -2.79
N ALA A 9 -6.39 4.22 -2.10
CA ALA A 9 -7.05 5.35 -2.76
C ALA A 9 -6.03 6.33 -3.37
N TYR A 10 -4.90 6.59 -2.70
CA TYR A 10 -3.85 7.45 -3.20
C TYR A 10 -3.24 6.92 -4.50
N LEU A 11 -2.93 5.62 -4.57
CA LEU A 11 -2.46 5.01 -5.81
C LEU A 11 -3.54 5.04 -6.89
N ARG A 12 -4.82 4.85 -6.54
CA ARG A 12 -5.92 4.99 -7.51
C ARG A 12 -5.90 6.34 -8.20
N ASP A 13 -5.70 7.40 -7.42
CA ASP A 13 -5.89 8.78 -7.86
C ASP A 13 -4.62 9.35 -8.54
N PHE A 14 -3.43 8.85 -8.21
CA PHE A 14 -2.16 9.44 -8.61
C PHE A 14 -1.16 8.50 -9.28
N PHE A 15 -1.50 7.22 -9.48
CA PHE A 15 -0.61 6.32 -10.22
C PHE A 15 -0.48 6.75 -11.69
N ASN A 16 0.72 6.60 -12.24
CA ASN A 16 1.11 7.19 -13.53
C ASN A 16 0.38 6.58 -14.73
N ASP A 17 -0.03 5.33 -14.62
CA ASP A 17 -0.76 4.58 -15.65
C ASP A 17 -2.17 4.25 -15.14
N ALA A 18 -3.19 4.81 -15.79
CA ALA A 18 -4.60 4.60 -15.44
C ALA A 18 -5.05 3.13 -15.57
N THR A 19 -4.28 2.27 -16.26
CA THR A 19 -4.55 0.84 -16.37
C THR A 19 -3.83 0.01 -15.32
N PHE A 20 -3.06 0.62 -14.41
CA PHE A 20 -2.30 -0.05 -13.36
C PHE A 20 -1.36 -1.14 -13.91
N ASN A 21 -0.75 -0.90 -15.08
CA ASN A 21 0.02 -1.89 -15.84
C ASN A 21 -0.76 -3.20 -16.11
N GLY A 22 -2.07 -3.09 -16.33
CA GLY A 22 -2.97 -4.21 -16.58
C GLY A 22 -3.47 -4.93 -15.32
N ALA A 23 -3.13 -4.45 -14.12
CA ALA A 23 -3.64 -5.00 -12.87
C ALA A 23 -5.11 -4.59 -12.63
N ASP A 24 -5.94 -5.53 -12.16
CA ASP A 24 -7.28 -5.23 -11.67
C ASP A 24 -7.17 -4.56 -10.29
N TRP A 25 -7.31 -3.23 -10.27
CA TRP A 25 -7.07 -2.42 -9.08
C TRP A 25 -8.03 -2.70 -7.91
N PRO A 26 -9.36 -2.80 -8.13
CA PRO A 26 -10.27 -3.32 -7.10
C PRO A 26 -9.89 -4.71 -6.59
N ALA A 27 -9.47 -5.63 -7.47
CA ALA A 27 -9.07 -6.97 -7.05
C ALA A 27 -7.80 -6.96 -6.18
N GLN A 28 -6.87 -6.01 -6.39
CA GLN A 28 -5.71 -5.86 -5.50
C GLN A 28 -6.12 -5.52 -4.06
N HIS A 29 -7.09 -4.61 -3.87
CA HIS A 29 -7.61 -4.32 -2.53
C HIS A 29 -8.19 -5.56 -1.88
N ALA A 30 -9.08 -6.26 -2.59
CA ALA A 30 -9.74 -7.46 -2.10
C ALA A 30 -8.75 -8.58 -1.75
N LYS A 31 -7.69 -8.73 -2.55
CA LYS A 31 -6.60 -9.70 -2.31
C LYS A 31 -5.83 -9.38 -1.03
N PHE A 32 -5.48 -8.13 -0.78
CA PHE A 32 -4.58 -7.75 0.32
C PHE A 32 -5.28 -7.38 1.64
N ALA A 33 -6.52 -6.91 1.59
CA ALA A 33 -7.34 -6.56 2.77
C ALA A 33 -7.35 -7.62 3.89
N PRO A 34 -7.56 -8.93 3.63
CA PRO A 34 -7.57 -9.94 4.70
C PRO A 34 -6.19 -10.11 5.36
N TYR A 35 -5.10 -9.99 4.60
CA TYR A 35 -3.75 -10.05 5.17
C TYR A 35 -3.43 -8.82 6.02
N ILE A 36 -3.83 -7.63 5.55
CA ILE A 36 -3.68 -6.38 6.32
C ILE A 36 -4.49 -6.43 7.61
N ALA A 37 -5.71 -6.98 7.58
CA ALA A 37 -6.53 -7.15 8.78
C ALA A 37 -5.89 -8.09 9.82
N GLY A 38 -5.06 -9.04 9.38
CA GLY A 38 -4.30 -9.94 10.25
C GLY A 38 -2.95 -9.38 10.72
N ALA A 39 -2.49 -8.24 10.19
CA ALA A 39 -1.22 -7.64 10.58
C ALA A 39 -1.28 -7.11 12.02
N ARG A 40 -0.25 -7.42 12.80
CA ARG A 40 -0.13 -7.04 14.22
C ARG A 40 0.81 -5.87 14.45
N THR A 41 1.60 -5.51 13.44
CA THR A 41 2.54 -4.38 13.52
C THR A 41 2.41 -3.45 12.31
N PRO A 42 2.75 -2.17 12.46
CA PRO A 42 2.81 -1.24 11.32
C PRO A 42 3.77 -1.71 10.22
N ASP A 43 4.88 -2.35 10.59
CA ASP A 43 5.84 -2.89 9.62
C ASP A 43 5.30 -4.09 8.83
N GLU A 44 4.51 -4.96 9.45
CA GLU A 44 3.80 -6.03 8.75
C GLU A 44 2.80 -5.44 7.73
N ALA A 45 2.00 -4.46 8.15
CA ALA A 45 1.04 -3.80 7.27
C ALA A 45 1.73 -3.07 6.11
N ARG A 46 2.84 -2.37 6.39
CA ARG A 46 3.67 -1.71 5.37
C ARG A 46 4.26 -2.71 4.38
N ARG A 47 4.77 -3.85 4.85
CA ARG A 47 5.32 -4.90 3.98
C ARG A 47 4.24 -5.47 3.05
N LEU A 48 3.06 -5.75 3.58
CA LEU A 48 1.93 -6.23 2.77
C LEU A 48 1.46 -5.18 1.76
N THR A 49 1.41 -3.91 2.15
CA THR A 49 1.09 -2.80 1.23
C THR A 49 2.13 -2.67 0.12
N ASN A 50 3.41 -2.83 0.44
CA ASN A 50 4.48 -2.85 -0.57
C ASN A 50 4.40 -4.06 -1.51
N LEU A 51 3.92 -5.22 -1.05
CA LEU A 51 3.66 -6.35 -1.93
C LEU A 51 2.53 -6.03 -2.92
N MET A 52 1.44 -5.40 -2.47
CA MET A 52 0.38 -4.92 -3.37
C MET A 52 0.91 -3.93 -4.40
N ILE A 53 1.75 -2.97 -3.99
CA ILE A 53 2.39 -2.01 -4.90
C ILE A 53 3.29 -2.73 -5.91
N GLY A 54 4.00 -3.78 -5.48
CA GLY A 54 4.88 -4.58 -6.36
C GLY A 54 4.12 -5.29 -7.48
N GLU A 55 2.87 -5.69 -7.26
CA GLU A 55 2.02 -6.32 -8.29
C GLU A 55 1.68 -5.35 -9.44
N LEU A 56 1.85 -4.04 -9.23
CA LEU A 56 1.72 -3.03 -10.28
C LEU A 56 2.92 -3.03 -11.24
N ASN A 57 4.00 -3.77 -10.99
CA ASN A 57 5.17 -3.84 -11.88
C ASN A 57 5.79 -2.47 -12.25
N ALA A 58 5.67 -1.47 -11.37
CA ALA A 58 6.24 -0.14 -11.57
C ALA A 58 7.48 0.09 -10.71
N SER A 59 8.56 0.55 -11.35
CA SER A 59 9.74 1.03 -10.62
C SER A 59 9.43 2.29 -9.82
N HIS A 60 10.22 2.58 -8.78
CA HIS A 60 10.11 3.79 -7.95
C HIS A 60 8.77 3.98 -7.22
N SER A 61 7.97 2.92 -7.10
CA SER A 61 6.72 2.91 -6.35
C SER A 61 6.90 2.11 -5.06
N GLY A 62 6.63 2.72 -3.91
CA GLY A 62 6.76 2.06 -2.62
C GLY A 62 6.48 2.97 -1.44
N MET A 63 6.13 2.34 -0.32
CA MET A 63 5.90 2.98 0.98
C MET A 63 7.11 2.77 1.89
N GLY A 64 7.72 3.88 2.29
CA GLY A 64 8.77 3.91 3.31
C GLY A 64 8.22 3.71 4.73
N PRO A 65 9.08 3.40 5.71
CA PRO A 65 8.67 3.41 7.11
C PRO A 65 8.20 4.81 7.51
N ALA A 66 7.31 4.87 8.52
CA ALA A 66 6.99 6.14 9.15
C ALA A 66 8.28 6.80 9.65
N PRO A 67 8.39 8.14 9.62
CA PRO A 67 9.50 8.85 10.22
C PRO A 67 9.67 8.39 11.68
N ALA A 68 10.92 8.29 12.14
CA ALA A 68 11.17 8.12 13.56
C ALA A 68 10.45 9.23 14.31
N ALA A 69 9.66 8.87 15.33
CA ALA A 69 8.98 9.86 16.15
C ALA A 69 10.03 10.87 16.63
N SER A 70 9.91 12.13 16.20
CA SER A 70 10.74 13.20 16.71
C SER A 70 10.36 13.38 18.18
N GLY A 71 11.09 12.70 19.05
CA GLY A 71 10.91 12.82 20.49
C GLY A 71 11.29 14.22 20.92
N THR A 72 10.31 15.08 21.07
CA THR A 72 10.41 16.28 21.90
C THR A 72 9.15 16.31 22.75
N VAL A 73 9.32 15.86 23.99
CA VAL A 73 8.41 16.20 25.09
C VAL A 73 8.50 17.69 25.39
#